data_AF-C6TAI1-F1
#
_entry.id   AF-C6TAI1-F1
#
_cell.length_a   1.000
_cell.length_b   1.000
_cell.length_c   1.000
_cell.angle_alpha   90.00
_cell.angle_beta   90.00
_cell.angle_gamma   90.00
#
_symmetry.space_group_name_H-M   'P 1'
#
loop_
_entity.id
_entity.type
_entity.pdbx_description
1 polymer ?
#
loop_
_entity_poly.entity_id
_entity_poly.type
_entity_poly.pdbx_seq_one_letter_code
_entity_poly.pdbx_strand_id
1 'polypeptide(L)'
;MGTWVCLTLVLEFINCIYFFPRDPDWADVKLAQAKYLLSRIAKFKTLISDRYECIPEVILAGDFNSTPGDMVYQYLVSGNPSSNLTPDCLEESPSPIPLCSVYASTRGEPPFTNYTPGLHWNT
;
A
#
# COMPACT_ATOMS: atom_id res chain seq x y z
N MET A 1 -3.72 -30.11 -6.88
CA MET A 1 -5.10 -29.63 -6.81
C MET A 1 -5.24 -28.85 -5.50
N GLY A 2 -5.46 -27.55 -5.60
CA GLY A 2 -5.65 -26.67 -4.44
C GLY A 2 -6.47 -25.47 -4.91
N THR A 3 -7.78 -25.58 -4.73
CA THR A 3 -8.74 -24.49 -4.92
C THR A 3 -8.42 -23.34 -3.96
N TRP A 4 -8.31 -22.12 -4.51
CA TRP A 4 -8.69 -20.92 -3.77
C TRP A 4 -9.68 -20.14 -4.61
N VAL A 5 -10.89 -20.12 -4.06
CA VAL A 5 -12.04 -19.34 -4.49
C VAL A 5 -11.65 -17.87 -4.32
N CYS A 6 -11.49 -17.11 -5.40
CA CYS A 6 -11.67 -15.66 -5.30
C CYS A 6 -13.14 -15.41 -5.56
N LEU A 7 -13.89 -15.45 -4.45
CA LEU A 7 -15.31 -15.15 -4.38
C LEU A 7 -15.50 -13.77 -5.02
N THR A 8 -16.20 -13.72 -6.15
CA THR A 8 -16.75 -12.48 -6.70
C THR A 8 -17.75 -11.94 -5.67
N LEU A 9 -17.29 -11.02 -4.82
CA LEU A 9 -18.15 -10.33 -3.86
C LEU A 9 -17.51 -9.01 -3.46
N VAL A 10 -17.50 -8.05 -4.37
CA VAL A 10 -17.17 -6.66 -4.04
C VAL A 10 -17.90 -5.74 -5.01
N LEU A 11 -18.99 -5.14 -4.55
CA LEU A 11 -19.61 -4.02 -5.25
C LEU A 11 -19.12 -2.65 -4.73
N GLU A 12 -18.20 -2.58 -3.74
CA GLU A 12 -17.80 -1.30 -3.10
C GLU A 12 -16.33 -1.17 -2.64
N PHE A 13 -15.35 -1.90 -3.21
CA PHE A 13 -13.91 -1.64 -2.94
C PHE A 13 -13.21 -1.01 -4.13
N ILE A 14 -12.33 -0.06 -3.86
CA ILE A 14 -11.34 0.41 -4.83
C ILE A 14 -10.19 -0.61 -4.84
N ASN A 15 -10.13 -1.44 -5.88
CA ASN A 15 -9.01 -2.36 -6.11
C ASN A 15 -7.96 -1.68 -6.99
N CYS A 16 -6.73 -1.55 -6.48
CA CYS A 16 -5.59 -1.01 -7.21
C CYS A 16 -4.46 -2.04 -7.19
N ILE A 17 -4.00 -2.47 -8.38
CA ILE A 17 -2.84 -3.35 -8.55
C ILE A 17 -1.71 -2.53 -9.16
N TYR A 18 -0.56 -2.45 -8.48
CA TYR A 18 0.59 -1.66 -8.91
C TYR A 18 1.91 -2.46 -8.85
N PHE A 19 2.85 -2.10 -9.72
CA PHE A 19 4.20 -2.66 -9.77
C PHE A 19 5.23 -1.54 -9.78
N PHE A 20 6.14 -1.55 -8.80
CA PHE A 20 7.21 -0.55 -8.69
C PHE A 20 8.48 -1.05 -9.37
N PRO A 21 9.40 -0.16 -9.80
CA PRO A 21 10.71 -0.55 -10.30
C PRO A 21 11.43 -1.47 -9.31
N ARG A 22 12.18 -2.45 -9.81
CA ARG A 22 12.93 -3.39 -8.97
C ARG A 22 14.26 -2.82 -8.49
N ASP A 23 14.82 -1.85 -9.22
CA ASP A 23 16.15 -1.30 -8.95
C ASP A 23 16.24 -0.74 -7.52
N PRO A 24 17.20 -1.21 -6.68
CA PRO A 24 17.39 -0.68 -5.33
C PRO A 24 17.78 0.80 -5.30
N ASP A 25 18.50 1.28 -6.31
CA ASP A 25 19.03 2.64 -6.35
C ASP A 25 17.93 3.68 -6.63
N TRP A 26 16.72 3.23 -6.98
CA TRP A 26 15.58 4.08 -7.35
C TRP A 26 14.58 4.26 -6.21
N ALA A 27 15.06 4.31 -4.97
CA ALA A 27 14.22 4.45 -3.77
C ALA A 27 13.37 5.72 -3.80
N ASP A 28 13.91 6.82 -4.33
CA ASP A 28 13.22 8.09 -4.55
C ASP A 28 12.09 7.97 -5.58
N VAL A 29 12.32 7.27 -6.69
CA VAL A 29 11.31 7.00 -7.72
C VAL A 29 10.17 6.17 -7.14
N LYS A 30 10.49 5.10 -6.39
CA LYS A 30 9.49 4.27 -5.70
C LYS A 30 8.66 5.11 -4.72
N LEU A 31 9.30 5.97 -3.93
CA LEU A 31 8.59 6.86 -3.01
C LEU A 31 7.69 7.87 -3.73
N ALA A 32 8.17 8.49 -4.81
CA ALA A 32 7.37 9.39 -5.64
C ALA A 32 6.16 8.68 -6.24
N GLN A 33 6.32 7.42 -6.69
CA GLN A 33 5.22 6.59 -7.17
C GLN A 33 4.21 6.27 -6.08
N ALA A 34 4.65 5.95 -4.85
CA ALA A 34 3.75 5.73 -3.71
C ALA A 34 2.94 6.98 -3.36
N LYS A 35 3.58 8.15 -3.32
CA LYS A 35 2.93 9.45 -3.12
C LYS A 35 1.88 9.72 -4.19
N TYR A 36 2.25 9.53 -5.46
CA TYR A 36 1.34 9.72 -6.58
C TYR A 36 0.15 8.76 -6.51
N LEU A 37 0.41 7.48 -6.23
CA LEU A 37 -0.60 6.44 -6.10
C LEU A 37 -1.63 6.78 -5.01
N LEU A 38 -1.19 7.08 -3.79
CA LEU A 38 -2.11 7.45 -2.70
C LEU A 38 -2.90 8.72 -3.02
N SER A 39 -2.28 9.72 -3.65
CA SER A 39 -2.99 10.92 -4.12
C SER A 39 -4.10 10.58 -5.11
N ARG A 40 -3.84 9.66 -6.05
CA ARG A 40 -4.83 9.21 -7.05
C ARG A 40 -5.97 8.42 -6.40
N ILE A 41 -5.66 7.52 -5.47
CA ILE A 41 -6.67 6.75 -4.74
C ILE A 41 -7.54 7.68 -3.88
N ALA A 42 -6.95 8.66 -3.19
CA ALA A 42 -7.69 9.63 -2.40
C ALA A 42 -8.67 10.44 -3.25
N LYS A 43 -8.20 10.98 -4.39
CA LYS A 43 -9.06 11.68 -5.36
C LYS A 43 -10.17 10.77 -5.88
N PHE A 44 -9.86 9.52 -6.21
CA PHE A 44 -10.85 8.58 -6.70
C PHE A 44 -11.89 8.22 -5.64
N LYS A 45 -11.46 8.01 -4.38
CA LYS A 45 -12.32 7.81 -3.23
C LYS A 45 -13.32 8.95 -3.05
N THR A 46 -12.86 10.21 -3.13
CA THR A 46 -13.75 11.39 -3.10
C THR A 46 -14.75 11.36 -4.25
N LEU A 47 -14.31 11.12 -5.49
CA LEU A 47 -15.21 11.07 -6.66
C LEU A 47 -16.30 9.99 -6.55
N ILE A 48 -15.97 8.83 -6.01
CA ILE A 48 -16.94 7.75 -5.78
C ILE A 48 -17.87 8.11 -4.62
N SER A 49 -17.32 8.64 -3.53
CA SER A 49 -18.10 9.07 -2.36
C SER A 49 -19.15 10.11 -2.74
N ASP A 50 -18.76 11.13 -3.52
CA ASP A 50 -19.67 12.19 -3.97
C ASP A 50 -20.74 11.67 -4.94
N ARG A 51 -20.39 10.72 -5.81
CA ARG A 51 -21.31 10.20 -6.83
C ARG A 51 -22.37 9.26 -6.25
N TYR A 52 -21.98 8.45 -5.28
CA TYR A 52 -22.81 7.36 -4.76
C TYR A 52 -23.26 7.60 -3.32
N GLU A 53 -22.94 8.75 -2.73
CA GLU A 53 -23.26 9.11 -1.33
C GLU A 53 -22.82 8.02 -0.34
N CYS A 54 -21.66 7.41 -0.59
CA CYS A 54 -21.12 6.31 0.21
C CYS A 54 -19.70 6.60 0.70
N ILE A 55 -19.17 5.77 1.60
CA ILE A 55 -17.77 5.82 2.04
C ILE A 55 -17.09 4.54 1.56
N PRO A 56 -16.40 4.56 0.41
CA PRO A 56 -15.81 3.34 -0.13
C PRO A 56 -14.57 2.95 0.68
N GLU A 57 -14.47 1.65 0.93
CA GLU A 57 -13.32 1.01 1.53
C GLU A 57 -12.25 0.74 0.47
N VAL A 58 -10.98 0.72 0.88
CA VAL A 58 -9.83 0.64 -0.04
C VAL A 58 -9.01 -0.60 0.26
N ILE A 59 -8.79 -1.42 -0.78
CA ILE A 59 -7.84 -2.53 -0.74
C ILE A 59 -6.74 -2.21 -1.74
N LEU A 60 -5.54 -1.92 -1.22
CA LEU A 60 -4.37 -1.68 -2.03
C LEU A 60 -3.50 -2.93 -2.07
N ALA A 61 -3.21 -3.43 -3.27
CA ALA A 61 -2.36 -4.59 -3.49
C ALA A 61 -1.33 -4.30 -4.58
N GLY A 62 -0.19 -4.96 -4.54
CA GLY A 62 0.85 -4.77 -5.55
C GLY A 62 2.20 -5.29 -5.12
N ASP A 63 3.12 -5.24 -6.06
CA ASP A 63 4.54 -5.46 -5.79
C ASP A 63 5.24 -4.10 -5.72
N PHE A 64 5.50 -3.65 -4.50
CA PHE A 64 6.13 -2.36 -4.23
C PHE A 64 7.66 -2.42 -4.33
N ASN A 65 8.26 -3.59 -4.54
CA ASN A 65 9.72 -3.79 -4.54
C ASN A 65 10.42 -3.02 -3.40
N SER A 66 9.80 -3.05 -2.22
CA SER A 66 10.18 -2.34 -1.01
C SER A 66 9.89 -3.23 0.20
N THR A 67 10.71 -3.12 1.24
CA THR A 67 10.61 -3.85 2.51
C THR A 67 9.87 -3.03 3.57
N PRO A 68 9.41 -3.64 4.68
CA PRO A 68 8.77 -2.90 5.77
C PRO A 68 9.63 -1.80 6.40
N GLY A 69 10.96 -1.90 6.31
CA GLY A 69 11.89 -0.88 6.77
C GLY A 69 11.98 0.36 5.85
N ASP A 70 11.54 0.26 4.60
CA ASP A 70 11.70 1.32 3.61
C ASP A 70 10.69 2.47 3.77
N MET A 71 11.09 3.67 3.33
CA MET A 71 10.25 4.86 3.33
C MET A 71 8.93 4.70 2.57
N VAL A 72 8.91 3.83 1.55
CA VAL A 72 7.69 3.51 0.77
C VAL A 72 6.65 2.86 1.67
N TYR A 73 7.04 1.83 2.43
CA TYR A 73 6.13 1.14 3.34
C TYR A 73 5.64 2.09 4.43
N GLN A 74 6.57 2.81 5.07
CA GLN A 74 6.26 3.80 6.09
C GLN A 74 5.27 4.87 5.61
N TYR A 75 5.46 5.38 4.39
CA TYR A 75 4.54 6.33 3.77
C TYR A 75 3.15 5.73 3.54
N LEU A 76 3.06 4.51 3.02
CA LEU A 76 1.79 3.83 2.74
C LEU A 76 0.94 3.64 4.01
N VAL A 77 1.56 3.36 5.16
CA VAL A 77 0.87 3.14 6.44
C VAL A 77 0.82 4.39 7.34
N SER A 78 1.38 5.52 6.90
CA SER A 78 1.48 6.75 7.71
C SER A 78 0.14 7.34 8.13
N GLY A 79 -0.94 7.09 7.37
CA GLY A 79 -2.28 7.54 7.73
C GLY A 79 -2.94 6.72 8.83
N ASN A 80 -2.33 5.62 9.25
CA ASN A 80 -2.87 4.79 10.32
C ASN A 80 -2.51 5.40 11.69
N PRO A 81 -3.49 5.80 12.52
CA PRO A 81 -3.24 6.40 13.84
C PRO A 81 -2.58 5.45 14.84
N SER A 82 -2.58 4.14 14.57
CA SER A 82 -1.87 3.14 15.39
C SER A 82 -0.40 2.97 15.00
N SER A 83 0.05 3.66 13.95
CA SER A 83 1.44 3.64 13.51
C SER A 83 2.28 4.58 14.39
N ASN A 84 3.33 4.05 15.04
CA ASN A 84 4.27 4.84 15.85
C ASN A 84 5.23 5.72 15.01
N LEU A 85 4.94 5.92 13.71
CA LEU A 85 5.79 6.68 12.79
C LEU A 85 5.44 8.17 12.91
N THR A 86 6.42 8.99 13.32
CA THR A 86 6.22 10.44 13.46
C THR A 86 6.10 11.11 12.08
N PRO A 87 5.23 12.12 11.90
CA PRO A 87 4.96 12.74 10.60
C PRO A 87 6.05 13.71 10.11
N ASP A 88 7.25 13.74 10.71
CA ASP A 88 8.23 14.83 10.59
C ASP A 88 8.86 15.01 9.19
N CYS A 89 8.39 14.28 8.17
CA CYS A 89 8.83 14.41 6.77
C CYS A 89 7.69 14.54 5.75
N LEU A 90 6.45 14.76 6.19
CA LEU A 90 5.26 14.75 5.32
C LEU A 90 4.67 16.15 5.13
N GLU A 91 5.45 17.05 4.53
CA GLU A 91 4.91 18.29 3.98
C GLU A 91 3.94 17.96 2.81
N GLU A 92 2.69 18.42 2.98
CA GLU A 92 1.72 18.75 1.94
C GLU A 92 1.15 17.59 1.08
N SER A 93 0.23 16.80 1.63
CA SER A 93 -0.81 16.10 0.85
C SER A 93 -2.01 15.73 1.75
N PRO A 94 -3.24 15.62 1.22
CA PRO A 94 -4.44 15.41 2.03
C PRO A 94 -4.30 14.14 2.86
N SER A 95 -4.84 14.19 4.09
CA SER A 95 -4.84 13.13 5.11
C SER A 95 -4.64 11.73 4.51
N PRO A 96 -3.50 11.05 4.76
CA PRO A 96 -3.23 9.77 4.14
C PRO A 96 -4.35 8.79 4.46
N ILE A 97 -4.79 8.04 3.45
CA ILE A 97 -5.79 6.98 3.63
C ILE A 97 -5.27 6.07 4.76
N PRO A 98 -6.06 5.75 5.78
CA PRO A 98 -5.60 4.99 6.93
C PRO A 98 -5.42 3.51 6.56
N LEU A 99 -4.38 3.22 5.78
CA LEU A 99 -4.05 1.87 5.33
C LEU A 99 -3.25 1.14 6.41
N CYS A 100 -3.44 -0.17 6.47
CA CYS A 100 -2.63 -1.07 7.27
C CYS A 100 -2.19 -2.26 6.41
N SER A 101 -1.03 -2.83 6.74
CA SER A 101 -0.63 -4.11 6.15
C SER A 101 -1.45 -5.23 6.77
N VAL A 102 -2.13 -6.02 5.93
CA VAL A 102 -2.89 -7.20 6.35
C VAL A 102 -1.98 -8.22 7.04
N TYR A 103 -0.73 -8.35 6.58
CA TYR A 103 0.25 -9.24 7.21
C TYR A 103 0.62 -8.76 8.61
N ALA A 104 0.98 -7.47 8.76
CA ALA A 104 1.27 -6.87 10.06
C ALA A 104 0.11 -7.04 11.06
N SER A 105 -1.14 -6.86 10.61
CA SER A 105 -2.32 -6.95 11.47
C SER A 105 -2.71 -8.38 11.87
N THR A 106 -2.18 -9.41 11.20
CA THR A 106 -2.59 -10.81 11.45
C THR A 106 -1.52 -11.66 12.11
N ARG A 107 -0.36 -11.83 11.47
CA ARG A 107 0.71 -12.73 11.92
C ARG A 107 2.09 -12.07 11.96
N GLY A 108 2.16 -10.77 11.67
CA GLY A 108 3.40 -10.04 11.44
C GLY A 108 3.81 -10.06 9.96
N GLU A 109 4.76 -9.19 9.61
CA GLU A 109 5.33 -9.16 8.26
C GLU A 109 6.09 -10.47 7.97
N PRO A 110 5.86 -11.11 6.80
CA PRO A 110 6.56 -12.34 6.45
C PRO A 110 8.04 -12.06 6.21
N PRO A 111 8.95 -13.01 6.47
CA PRO A 111 10.40 -12.81 6.29
C PRO A 111 10.81 -12.58 4.82
N PHE A 112 9.96 -12.97 3.88
CA PHE A 112 10.09 -12.68 2.45
C PHE A 112 8.74 -12.89 1.76
N THR A 113 8.46 -12.07 0.73
CA THR A 113 7.35 -12.26 -0.22
C THR A 113 7.84 -12.67 -1.62
N ASN A 114 9.14 -12.45 -1.90
CA ASN A 114 9.83 -12.87 -3.10
C ASN A 114 11.06 -13.70 -2.70
N TYR A 115 11.20 -14.90 -3.25
CA TYR A 115 12.37 -15.76 -3.02
C TYR A 115 13.04 -16.08 -4.35
N THR A 116 14.22 -15.51 -4.57
CA THR A 116 15.08 -15.83 -5.72
C THR A 116 16.44 -16.30 -5.19
N PRO A 117 16.94 -17.49 -5.58
CA PRO A 117 18.27 -17.94 -5.16
C PRO A 117 19.35 -16.91 -5.55
N GLY A 118 20.09 -16.39 -4.57
CA GLY A 118 21.12 -15.36 -4.77
C GLY A 118 20.63 -13.91 -4.68
N LEU A 119 19.33 -13.67 -4.46
CA LEU A 119 18.74 -12.35 -4.25
C LEU A 119 17.99 -12.37 -2.90
N HIS A 120 18.66 -11.87 -1.86
CA HIS A 120 18.16 -11.84 -0.49
C HIS A 120 17.72 -10.40 -0.16
N TRP A 121 16.43 -10.09 -0.33
CA TRP A 121 15.86 -8.92 0.36
C TRP A 121 15.56 -9.36 1.79
N ASN A 122 16.39 -8.95 2.74
CA ASN A 122 16.04 -9.06 4.15
C ASN A 122 15.02 -7.96 4.46
N THR A 123 13.91 -8.35 5.09
CA THR A 123 12.93 -7.43 5.70
C THR A 123 13.53 -6.52 6.75
#